data_AF-A0AAU2E2H7-F1
#
_entry.id   AF-A0AAU2E2H7-F1
#
_cell.length_a   1.000
_cell.length_b   1.000
_cell.length_c   1.000
_cell.angle_alpha   90.00
_cell.angle_beta   90.00
_cell.angle_gamma   90.00
#
_symmetry.space_group_name_H-M   'P 1'
#
loop_
_entity.id
_entity.type
_entity.pdbx_description
1 polymer ?
#
loop_
_entity_poly.entity_id
_entity_poly.type
_entity_poly.pdbx_seq_one_letter_code
_entity_poly.pdbx_strand_id
1 'polypeptide(L)'
;MSCPDSAAFDEHDNLWIATNGAELGFHDGLFTVPLNGAERGHVKQFLSMPKGAECGGPIITQDRILVAPQHPGETTGATAENPGSA
;
A
#
# COMPACT_ATOMS: atom_id res chain seq x y z
N MET A 1 7.73 1.01 -6.90
CA MET A 1 6.72 0.00 -6.48
C MET A 1 7.24 -1.35 -6.92
N SER A 2 7.20 -2.35 -6.04
CA SER A 2 7.44 -3.77 -6.30
C SER A 2 6.25 -4.58 -5.79
N CYS A 3 6.15 -5.85 -6.19
CA CYS A 3 5.23 -6.83 -5.63
C CYS A 3 3.77 -6.34 -5.44
N PRO A 4 3.08 -5.91 -6.53
CA PRO A 4 1.67 -5.58 -6.44
C PRO A 4 0.86 -6.83 -6.06
N ASP A 5 -0.06 -6.67 -5.12
CA ASP A 5 -0.87 -7.78 -4.59
C ASP A 5 -2.35 -7.55 -4.92
N SER A 6 -2.96 -6.54 -4.29
CA SER A 6 -4.38 -6.24 -4.47
C SER A 6 -4.63 -4.91 -5.16
N ALA A 7 -5.78 -4.80 -5.80
CA ALA A 7 -6.18 -3.62 -6.54
C ALA A 7 -7.66 -3.29 -6.39
N ALA A 8 -7.99 -2.01 -6.50
CA ALA A 8 -9.36 -1.50 -6.46
C ALA A 8 -9.53 -0.33 -7.44
N PHE A 9 -10.76 -0.10 -7.89
CA PHE A 9 -11.12 1.06 -8.70
C PHE A 9 -11.98 2.01 -7.86
N ASP A 10 -11.88 3.31 -8.12
CA ASP A 10 -12.76 4.32 -7.55
C ASP A 10 -13.68 4.96 -8.60
N GLU A 11 -14.59 5.82 -8.14
CA GLU A 11 -15.53 6.56 -8.98
C GLU A 11 -14.90 7.77 -9.71
N HIS A 12 -13.59 7.99 -9.52
CA HIS A 12 -12.83 9.09 -10.09
C HIS A 12 -11.86 8.64 -11.19
N ASP A 13 -12.06 7.44 -11.74
CA ASP A 13 -11.22 6.81 -12.75
C ASP A 13 -9.77 6.56 -12.28
N ASN A 14 -9.55 6.23 -11.01
CA ASN A 14 -8.25 5.78 -10.53
C ASN A 14 -8.23 4.26 -10.30
N LEU A 15 -7.09 3.66 -10.66
CA LEU A 15 -6.69 2.34 -10.19
C LEU A 15 -5.82 2.51 -8.95
N TRP A 16 -6.15 1.78 -7.91
CA TRP A 16 -5.41 1.72 -6.66
C TRP A 16 -4.72 0.38 -6.54
N ILE A 17 -3.45 0.38 -6.14
CA ILE A 17 -2.59 -0.81 -6.08
C ILE A 17 -1.93 -0.85 -4.70
N ALA A 18 -2.19 -1.92 -3.97
CA ALA A 18 -1.51 -2.25 -2.72
C ALA A 18 -0.35 -3.19 -2.99
N THR A 19 0.75 -3.01 -2.25
CA THR A 19 1.95 -3.85 -2.39
C THR A 19 2.17 -4.76 -1.20
N ASN A 20 2.77 -5.92 -1.50
CA ASN A 20 3.18 -6.94 -0.56
C ASN A 20 4.58 -7.44 -0.94
N GLY A 21 5.60 -6.67 -0.58
CA GLY A 21 6.99 -6.98 -0.88
C GLY A 21 7.81 -5.73 -1.18
N ALA A 22 8.65 -5.38 -0.20
CA ALA A 22 9.59 -4.26 -0.20
C ALA A 22 10.92 -4.55 -0.93
N GLU A 23 10.92 -5.23 -2.09
CA GLU A 23 12.17 -5.65 -2.77
C GLU A 23 13.07 -4.49 -3.22
N LEU A 24 12.50 -3.30 -3.39
CA LEU A 24 13.22 -2.09 -3.77
C LEU A 24 13.79 -1.31 -2.56
N GLY A 25 13.69 -1.86 -1.34
CA GLY A 25 14.19 -1.22 -0.12
C GLY A 25 13.30 -0.10 0.43
N PHE A 26 12.09 0.07 -0.12
CA PHE A 26 11.05 0.97 0.39
C PHE A 26 9.96 0.17 1.09
N HIS A 27 9.30 0.75 2.09
CA HIS A 27 8.12 0.15 2.69
C HIS A 27 7.02 -0.12 1.66
N ASP A 28 6.22 -1.14 1.92
CA ASP A 28 4.99 -1.37 1.18
C ASP A 28 4.05 -0.18 1.28
N GLY A 29 3.08 -0.09 0.37
CA GLY A 29 2.19 1.05 0.35
C GLY A 29 1.00 0.89 -0.57
N LEU A 30 0.18 1.94 -0.57
CA LEU A 30 -0.91 2.11 -1.51
C LEU A 30 -0.51 3.16 -2.55
N PHE A 31 -0.65 2.80 -3.81
CA PHE A 31 -0.36 3.62 -4.96
C PHE A 31 -1.63 3.89 -5.74
N THR A 32 -1.74 5.06 -6.34
CA THR A 32 -2.84 5.44 -7.24
C THR A 32 -2.31 5.67 -8.64
N VAL A 33 -3.11 5.32 -9.64
CA VAL A 33 -2.82 5.43 -11.06
C VAL A 33 -4.06 5.96 -11.77
N PRO A 34 -4.05 7.20 -12.29
CA PRO A 34 -5.15 7.72 -13.11
C PRO A 34 -5.30 6.88 -14.38
N LEU A 35 -6.53 6.52 -14.73
CA LEU A 35 -6.83 5.71 -15.92
C LEU A 35 -7.14 6.54 -17.15
N ASN A 36 -7.41 7.84 -16.96
CA ASN A 36 -7.80 8.80 -17.99
C ASN A 36 -7.05 10.14 -17.83
N GLY A 37 -7.17 11.01 -18.83
CA GLY A 37 -6.58 12.35 -18.82
C GLY A 37 -5.07 12.38 -19.09
N ALA A 38 -4.45 13.55 -18.89
CA ALA A 38 -3.03 13.77 -19.20
C ALA A 38 -2.07 12.95 -18.31
N GLU A 39 -2.51 12.61 -17.10
CA GLU A 39 -1.75 11.85 -16.12
C GLU A 39 -1.98 10.34 -16.21
N ARG A 40 -2.65 9.87 -17.27
CA ARG A 40 -2.98 8.45 -17.44
C ARG A 40 -1.74 7.58 -17.31
N GLY A 41 -1.80 6.59 -16.42
CA GLY A 41 -0.71 5.65 -16.16
C GLY A 41 0.39 6.19 -15.23
N HIS A 42 0.28 7.42 -14.74
CA HIS A 42 1.25 7.97 -13.80
C HIS A 42 1.03 7.40 -12.40
N VAL A 43 2.02 6.66 -11.90
CA VAL A 43 1.96 6.02 -10.57
C VAL A 43 2.37 7.01 -9.48
N LYS A 44 1.48 7.26 -8.51
CA LYS A 44 1.75 8.12 -7.34
C LYS A 44 1.58 7.32 -6.06
N GLN A 45 2.52 7.43 -5.13
CA GLN A 45 2.35 6.86 -3.80
C GLN A 45 1.40 7.74 -2.98
N PHE A 46 0.37 7.14 -2.41
CA PHE A 46 -0.60 7.83 -1.56
C PHE A 46 -0.26 7.67 -0.08
N LEU A 47 0.22 6.49 0.32
CA LEU A 47 0.66 6.20 1.68
C LEU A 47 1.79 5.16 1.70
N SER A 48 2.51 5.14 2.81
CA SER A 48 3.53 4.14 3.15
C SER A 48 3.07 3.34 4.35
N MET A 49 3.37 2.05 4.36
CA MET A 49 3.14 1.16 5.49
C MET A 49 4.19 1.35 6.57
N PRO A 50 3.86 0.98 7.83
CA PRO A 50 4.87 0.78 8.87
C PRO A 50 5.95 -0.21 8.43
N LYS A 51 7.08 -0.18 9.13
CA LYS A 51 8.16 -1.14 8.90
C LYS A 51 7.68 -2.57 9.10
N GLY A 52 8.01 -3.43 8.13
CA GLY A 52 7.67 -4.85 8.15
C GLY A 52 6.17 -5.14 8.05
N ALA A 53 5.34 -4.17 7.63
CA ALA A 53 3.95 -4.40 7.25
C ALA A 53 3.84 -4.48 5.72
N GLU A 54 2.89 -5.27 5.22
CA GLU A 54 2.38 -5.16 3.86
C GLU A 54 1.12 -4.27 3.82
N CYS A 55 0.78 -3.78 2.64
CA CYS A 55 -0.49 -3.10 2.43
C CYS A 55 -1.58 -4.14 2.15
N GLY A 56 -2.48 -4.34 3.11
CA GLY A 56 -3.69 -5.13 2.88
C GLY A 56 -4.63 -4.47 1.87
N GLY A 57 -5.59 -5.26 1.38
CA GLY A 57 -6.58 -4.80 0.40
C GLY A 57 -7.38 -3.59 0.88
N PRO A 58 -7.34 -2.45 0.16
CA PRO A 58 -8.05 -1.25 0.56
C PRO A 58 -9.56 -1.37 0.28
N ILE A 59 -10.37 -0.71 1.10
CA ILE A 59 -11.77 -0.41 0.77
C ILE A 59 -11.83 1.05 0.36
N ILE A 60 -12.28 1.30 -0.87
CA ILE A 60 -12.29 2.63 -1.47
C ILE A 60 -13.74 3.06 -1.70
N THR A 61 -14.05 4.25 -1.20
CA THR A 61 -15.33 4.92 -1.37
C THR A 61 -15.07 6.34 -1.86
N GLN A 62 -16.11 7.04 -2.31
CA GLN A 62 -16.00 8.38 -2.88
C GLN A 62 -15.11 9.33 -2.07
N ASP A 63 -15.29 9.38 -0.74
CA ASP A 63 -14.61 10.37 0.11
C ASP A 63 -13.62 9.75 1.11
N ARG A 64 -13.47 8.41 1.12
CA ARG A 64 -12.68 7.71 2.15
C ARG A 64 -11.99 6.47 1.59
N ILE A 65 -10.77 6.26 2.08
CA ILE A 65 -10.00 5.03 1.87
C ILE A 65 -9.76 4.40 3.24
N LEU A 66 -10.20 3.16 3.43
CA LEU A 66 -9.86 2.35 4.59
C LEU A 66 -8.73 1.40 4.20
N VAL A 67 -7.67 1.39 5.00
CA VAL A 67 -6.49 0.55 4.78
C VAL A 67 -6.19 -0.22 6.06
N ALA A 68 -5.87 -1.50 5.92
CA ALA A 68 -5.48 -2.37 7.01
C ALA A 68 -4.03 -2.83 6.77
N PRO A 69 -3.03 -2.21 7.44
CA PRO A 69 -1.68 -2.75 7.47
C PRO A 69 -1.72 -4.18 8.02
N GLN A 70 -1.19 -5.13 7.26
CA GLN A 70 -1.09 -6.51 7.76
C GLN A 70 0.27 -6.71 8.42
N HIS A 71 0.28 -7.60 9.43
CA HIS A 71 1.45 -8.05 10.19
C HIS A 71 2.55 -7.00 10.47
N PRO A 72 2.23 -5.81 11.02
CA PRO A 72 3.25 -4.78 11.24
C PRO A 72 4.40 -5.24 12.12
N GLY A 73 5.61 -4.97 11.67
CA GLY A 73 6.83 -5.35 12.36
C GLY A 73 7.24 -6.81 12.13
N GLU A 74 6.69 -7.51 11.13
CA GLU A 74 7.14 -8.85 10.72
C GLU A 74 8.59 -8.77 10.23
N THR A 75 9.50 -8.90 11.19
CA THR A 75 10.94 -8.84 10.99
C THR A 75 11.58 -9.93 11.83
N THR A 76 12.70 -10.47 11.35
CA THR A 76 13.43 -11.52 12.05
C THR A 76 13.83 -11.07 13.46
N GLY A 77 13.34 -11.79 14.48
CA GLY A 77 13.66 -11.52 15.88
C GLY A 77 12.75 -10.51 16.59
N ALA A 78 11.69 -10.02 15.93
CA ALA A 78 10.68 -9.21 16.59
C ALA A 78 9.89 -10.02 17.63
N THR A 79 9.60 -9.40 18.77
CA THR A 79 8.70 -9.94 19.81
C THR A 79 7.73 -8.85 20.28
N ALA A 80 6.77 -9.19 21.14
CA ALA A 80 5.87 -8.20 21.73
C ALA A 80 6.62 -7.17 22.59
N GLU A 81 7.68 -7.59 23.28
CA GLU A 81 8.53 -6.75 24.14
C GLU A 81 9.57 -5.95 23.35
N ASN A 82 9.93 -6.41 22.15
CA ASN A 82 10.85 -5.74 21.23
C ASN A 82 10.21 -5.68 19.83
N PRO A 83 9.27 -4.75 19.59
CA PRO A 83 8.49 -4.71 18.36
C PRO A 83 9.35 -4.28 17.17
N GLY A 84 9.24 -5.02 16.07
CA GLY A 84 9.98 -4.73 14.82
C GLY A 84 9.45 -3.54 14.02
N SER A 85 8.31 -2.98 14.42
CA SER A 85 7.59 -1.91 13.72
C SER A 85 8.06 -0.50 14.09
N ALA A 86 8.89 -0.35 15.13
CA ALA A 86 9.40 0.93 15.63
C ALA A 86 10.52 1.53 14.75
#